data_AF-A0A6J6K2F0-F1
#
_entry.id   AF-A0A6J6K2F0-F1
#
_cell.length_a   1.000
_cell.length_b   1.000
_cell.length_c   1.000
_cell.angle_alpha   90.00
_cell.angle_beta   90.00
_cell.angle_gamma   90.00
#
_symmetry.space_group_name_H-M   'P 1'
#
loop_
_entity.id
_entity.type
_entity.pdbx_description
1 polymer ?
#
loop_
_entity_poly.entity_id
_entity_poly.type
_entity_poly.pdbx_seq_one_letter_code
_entity_poly.pdbx_strand_id
1 'polypeptide(L)'
;MNPDDKAKEVLRNVIGASITAAQSATQAAQDFVADKSPQIRQQSRNAKMIGQMVVRMGASKAEEIVGRTRRRIETAAPSVESPIKPQTTESIPVAEPISNYSVLSAPQVIALLPTLSRDEIASIQTYEKINRNRRTVLAAITAHLEG
;
A
#
# COMPACT_ATOMS: atom_id res chain seq x y z
N MET A 1 63.97 -1.89 -43.76
CA MET A 1 63.08 -1.39 -42.68
C MET A 1 63.50 -2.08 -41.41
N ASN A 2 63.99 -1.32 -40.42
CA ASN A 2 64.55 -1.90 -39.21
C ASN A 2 63.44 -2.49 -38.33
N PRO A 3 63.69 -3.57 -37.58
CA PRO A 3 62.70 -4.16 -36.67
C PRO A 3 62.20 -3.13 -35.63
N ASP A 4 63.05 -2.19 -35.22
CA ASP A 4 62.70 -1.09 -34.31
C ASP A 4 61.67 -0.12 -34.90
N ASP A 5 61.67 0.08 -36.23
CA ASP A 5 60.72 0.98 -36.89
C ASP A 5 59.31 0.36 -36.92
N LYS A 6 59.23 -0.95 -37.14
CA LYS A 6 57.97 -1.70 -37.08
C LYS A 6 57.37 -1.72 -35.66
N ALA A 7 58.22 -1.89 -34.64
CA ALA A 7 57.77 -1.86 -33.25
C ALA A 7 57.16 -0.50 -32.86
N LYS A 8 57.81 0.60 -33.29
CA LYS A 8 57.30 1.97 -33.05
C LYS A 8 55.99 2.24 -33.79
N GLU A 9 55.81 1.70 -34.99
CA GLU A 9 54.59 1.85 -35.78
C GLU A 9 53.40 1.12 -35.15
N VAL A 10 53.59 -0.14 -34.73
CA VAL A 10 52.54 -0.91 -34.02
C VAL A 10 52.13 -0.21 -32.72
N LEU A 11 53.09 0.27 -31.93
CA LEU A 11 52.81 0.98 -30.69
C LEU A 11 51.97 2.24 -30.94
N ARG A 12 52.31 3.06 -31.95
CA ARG A 12 51.55 4.26 -32.29
C ARG A 12 50.13 3.94 -32.76
N ASN A 13 49.96 2.88 -33.56
CA ASN A 13 48.64 2.49 -34.04
C ASN A 13 47.73 1.98 -32.91
N VAL A 14 48.26 1.19 -31.98
CA VAL A 14 47.49 0.69 -30.82
C VAL A 14 47.09 1.84 -29.89
N ILE A 15 48.04 2.74 -29.57
CA ILE A 15 47.77 3.90 -28.73
C ILE A 15 46.72 4.81 -29.41
N GLY A 16 46.90 5.13 -30.69
CA GLY A 16 45.95 5.94 -31.45
C GLY A 16 44.55 5.32 -31.47
N ALA A 17 44.43 4.04 -31.78
CA ALA A 17 43.15 3.33 -31.82
C ALA A 17 42.44 3.32 -30.45
N SER A 18 43.19 3.11 -29.36
CA SER A 18 42.62 3.11 -28.01
C SER A 18 42.10 4.49 -27.58
N ILE A 19 42.82 5.57 -27.92
CA ILE A 19 42.38 6.95 -27.63
C ILE A 19 41.14 7.30 -28.47
N THR A 20 41.13 6.96 -29.76
CA THR A 20 39.98 7.22 -30.63
C THR A 20 38.73 6.46 -30.19
N ALA A 21 38.88 5.20 -29.76
CA ALA A 21 37.77 4.41 -29.23
C ALA A 21 37.22 4.98 -27.91
N ALA A 22 38.09 5.46 -27.03
CA ALA A 22 37.67 6.11 -25.77
C ALA A 22 36.93 7.43 -26.03
N GLN A 23 37.40 8.22 -26.99
CA GLN A 23 36.77 9.48 -27.38
C GLN A 23 35.41 9.25 -28.05
N SER A 24 35.29 8.28 -28.96
CA SER A 24 34.03 7.98 -29.64
C SER A 24 32.96 7.44 -28.69
N ALA A 25 33.35 6.60 -27.73
CA ALA A 25 32.43 6.11 -26.69
C ALA A 25 31.92 7.28 -25.80
N THR A 26 32.80 8.21 -25.46
CA THR A 26 32.43 9.40 -24.69
C THR A 26 31.49 10.31 -25.47
N GLN A 27 31.77 10.53 -26.77
CA GLN A 27 30.94 11.36 -27.64
C GLN A 27 29.54 10.76 -27.84
N ALA A 28 29.45 9.45 -28.08
CA ALA A 28 28.16 8.76 -28.21
C ALA A 28 27.30 8.85 -26.95
N ALA A 29 27.93 8.80 -25.77
CA ALA A 29 27.23 8.99 -24.50
C ALA A 29 26.71 10.43 -24.35
N GLN A 30 27.48 11.44 -24.75
CA GLN A 30 27.07 12.84 -24.72
C GLN A 30 25.92 13.12 -25.70
N ASP A 31 25.98 12.59 -26.92
CA ASP A 31 24.95 12.76 -27.93
C ASP A 31 23.63 12.11 -27.50
N PHE A 32 23.69 10.93 -26.87
CA PHE A 32 22.51 10.26 -26.30
C PHE A 32 21.87 11.08 -25.18
N VAL A 33 22.68 11.66 -24.29
CA VAL A 33 22.19 12.55 -23.22
C VAL A 33 21.58 13.82 -23.80
N ALA A 34 22.20 14.40 -24.83
CA ALA A 34 21.68 15.60 -25.51
C ALA A 34 20.32 15.32 -26.16
N ASP A 35 20.18 14.22 -26.91
CA ASP A 35 18.93 13.82 -27.58
C ASP A 35 17.79 13.47 -26.61
N LYS A 36 18.11 12.77 -25.51
CA LYS A 36 17.10 12.33 -24.54
C LYS A 36 16.72 13.40 -23.52
N SER A 37 17.57 14.39 -23.28
CA SER A 37 17.29 15.48 -22.33
C SER A 37 15.99 16.27 -22.59
N PRO A 38 15.60 16.65 -23.82
CA PRO A 38 14.32 17.35 -24.06
C PRO A 38 13.11 16.45 -23.81
N GLN A 39 13.19 15.17 -24.17
CA GLN A 39 12.11 14.19 -23.95
C GLN A 39 11.89 13.94 -22.45
N ILE A 40 12.98 13.77 -21.69
CA ILE A 40 12.93 13.59 -20.24
C ILE A 40 12.31 14.83 -19.55
N ARG A 41 12.67 16.05 -20.01
CA ARG A 41 12.06 17.29 -19.50
C ARG A 41 10.56 17.36 -19.77
N GLN A 42 10.12 16.97 -20.98
CA GLN A 42 8.71 16.98 -21.34
C GLN A 42 7.90 15.93 -20.56
N GLN A 43 8.43 14.72 -20.41
CA GLN A 43 7.80 13.65 -19.63
C GLN A 43 7.65 14.03 -18.16
N SER A 44 8.67 14.66 -17.56
CA SER A 44 8.59 15.19 -16.19
C SER A 44 7.51 16.26 -16.05
N ARG A 45 7.38 17.18 -17.01
CA ARG A 45 6.33 18.20 -17.02
C ARG A 45 4.93 17.59 -17.10
N ASN A 46 4.75 16.58 -17.95
CA ASN A 46 3.48 15.86 -18.10
C ASN A 46 3.14 15.06 -16.83
N ALA A 47 4.13 14.36 -16.24
CA ALA A 47 3.96 13.61 -14.99
C ALA A 47 3.53 14.53 -13.83
N LYS A 48 4.11 15.74 -13.72
CA LYS A 48 3.72 16.73 -12.71
C LYS A 48 2.26 17.16 -12.86
N MET A 49 1.79 17.36 -14.09
CA MET A 49 0.40 17.71 -14.37
C MET A 49 -0.57 16.61 -13.91
N ILE A 50 -0.28 15.35 -14.27
CA ILE A 50 -1.10 14.20 -13.85
C ILE A 50 -1.11 14.07 -12.33
N GLY A 51 0.06 14.18 -11.68
CA GLY A 51 0.16 14.13 -10.23
C GLY A 51 -0.68 15.21 -9.54
N GLN A 52 -0.66 16.44 -10.06
CA GLN A 52 -1.51 17.54 -9.56
C GLN A 52 -3.01 17.23 -9.70
N MET A 53 -3.44 16.59 -10.79
CA MET A 53 -4.84 16.18 -10.95
C MET A 53 -5.25 15.10 -9.94
N VAL A 54 -4.38 14.10 -9.70
CA VAL A 54 -4.62 13.03 -8.71
C VAL A 54 -4.80 13.61 -7.31
N VAL A 55 -3.94 14.53 -6.90
CA VAL A 55 -4.02 15.19 -5.59
C VAL A 55 -5.31 16.00 -5.45
N ARG A 56 -5.66 16.79 -6.47
CA ARG A 56 -6.91 17.59 -6.45
C ARG A 56 -8.15 16.70 -6.37
N MET A 57 -8.20 15.63 -7.17
CA MET A 57 -9.32 14.69 -7.13
C MET A 57 -9.43 13.97 -5.78
N GLY A 58 -8.29 13.62 -5.18
CA GLY A 58 -8.24 13.06 -3.83
C GLY A 58 -8.79 14.02 -2.77
N ALA A 59 -8.36 15.27 -2.81
CA ALA A 59 -8.84 16.31 -1.88
C ALA A 59 -10.36 16.52 -1.98
N SER A 60 -10.90 16.67 -3.19
CA SER A 60 -12.35 16.84 -3.38
C SER A 60 -13.17 15.64 -2.90
N LYS A 61 -12.70 14.40 -3.15
CA LYS A 61 -13.38 13.20 -2.62
C LYS A 61 -13.30 13.11 -1.10
N ALA A 62 -12.18 13.53 -0.51
CA ALA A 62 -12.03 13.58 0.94
C ALA A 62 -13.02 14.57 1.58
N GLU A 63 -13.15 15.77 1.01
CA GLU A 63 -14.13 16.79 1.46
C GLU A 63 -15.57 16.28 1.36
N GLU A 64 -15.91 15.54 0.29
CA GLU A 64 -17.24 14.95 0.13
C GLU A 64 -17.55 13.91 1.22
N ILE A 65 -16.59 13.05 1.53
CA ILE A 65 -16.72 12.03 2.59
C ILE A 65 -16.84 12.70 3.95
N VAL A 66 -16.00 13.69 4.25
CA VAL A 66 -16.06 14.47 5.50
C VAL A 66 -17.39 15.20 5.62
N GLY A 67 -17.88 15.81 4.54
CA GLY A 67 -19.17 16.50 4.49
C GLY A 67 -20.37 15.56 4.69
N ARG A 68 -20.33 14.34 4.13
CA ARG A 68 -21.36 13.31 4.37
C ARG A 68 -21.36 12.85 5.82
N THR A 69 -20.20 12.62 6.40
CA THR A 69 -20.07 12.24 7.83
C THR A 69 -20.56 13.38 8.74
N ARG A 70 -20.16 14.62 8.46
CA ARG A 70 -20.58 15.80 9.21
C ARG A 70 -22.09 16.03 9.14
N ARG A 71 -22.71 15.95 7.95
CA ARG A 71 -24.17 16.02 7.81
C ARG A 71 -24.89 14.91 8.57
N ARG A 72 -24.33 13.70 8.61
CA ARG A 72 -24.91 12.58 9.38
C ARG A 72 -24.87 12.84 10.89
N ILE A 73 -23.82 13.51 11.38
CA ILE A 73 -23.70 13.95 12.77
C ILE A 73 -24.67 15.11 13.05
N GLU A 74 -24.78 16.09 12.15
CA GLU A 74 -25.65 17.27 12.32
C GLU A 74 -27.15 16.96 12.17
N THR A 75 -27.53 15.96 11.37
CA THR A 75 -28.94 15.52 11.23
C THR A 75 -29.37 14.57 12.36
N ALA A 76 -28.43 14.10 13.18
CA ALA A 76 -28.71 13.44 14.44
C ALA A 76 -28.78 14.52 15.54
N ALA A 77 -29.99 14.94 15.91
CA ALA A 77 -30.21 15.83 17.06
C ALA A 77 -29.52 15.28 18.34
N PRO A 78 -29.09 16.15 19.27
CA PRO A 78 -28.12 15.79 20.30
C PRO A 78 -28.79 14.91 21.36
N SER A 79 -28.30 13.67 21.51
CA SER A 79 -28.49 12.92 22.73
C SER A 79 -27.14 12.81 23.43
N VAL A 80 -27.07 13.54 24.55
CA VAL A 80 -26.15 13.43 25.68
C VAL A 80 -24.65 13.60 25.43
N GLU A 81 -24.19 14.80 25.78
CA GLU A 81 -22.93 15.03 26.47
C GLU A 81 -22.82 14.09 27.69
N SER A 82 -21.87 13.16 27.63
CA SER A 82 -21.26 12.56 28.82
C SER A 82 -19.85 12.08 28.49
N PRO A 83 -18.89 12.30 29.41
CA PRO A 83 -17.49 11.94 29.21
C PRO A 83 -17.38 10.43 28.93
N ILE A 84 -16.40 10.10 28.10
CA ILE A 84 -16.07 8.74 27.66
C ILE A 84 -15.66 7.90 28.89
N LYS A 85 -16.64 7.36 29.61
CA LYS A 85 -16.46 6.10 30.32
C LYS A 85 -16.54 5.00 29.26
N PRO A 86 -15.65 4.00 29.28
CA PRO A 86 -15.70 2.88 28.34
C PRO A 86 -17.11 2.29 28.37
N GLN A 87 -17.82 2.49 27.27
CA GLN A 87 -19.19 2.01 27.12
C GLN A 87 -19.12 0.50 27.02
N THR A 88 -19.34 -0.14 28.16
CA THR A 88 -19.84 -1.50 28.25
C THR A 88 -21.15 -1.47 27.50
N THR A 89 -21.12 -1.83 26.21
CA THR A 89 -22.34 -2.03 25.43
C THR A 89 -23.08 -3.14 26.14
N GLU A 90 -24.21 -2.79 26.74
CA GLU A 90 -25.14 -3.68 27.42
C GLU A 90 -25.63 -4.68 26.36
N SER A 91 -24.83 -5.74 26.19
CA SER A 91 -25.19 -6.88 25.39
C SER A 91 -26.32 -7.55 26.15
N ILE A 92 -27.46 -7.72 25.48
CA ILE A 92 -28.44 -8.74 25.83
C ILE A 92 -27.63 -9.98 26.23
N PRO A 93 -27.87 -10.62 27.39
CA PRO A 93 -27.02 -11.69 27.90
C PRO A 93 -27.28 -12.97 27.09
N VAL A 94 -26.85 -12.95 25.84
CA VAL A 94 -26.50 -14.15 25.10
C VAL A 94 -25.17 -14.57 25.72
N ALA A 95 -25.12 -15.76 26.29
CA ALA A 95 -23.91 -16.31 26.90
C ALA A 95 -22.74 -16.10 25.93
N GLU A 96 -21.67 -15.45 26.39
CA GLU A 96 -20.50 -15.23 25.54
C GLU A 96 -19.96 -16.58 25.07
N PRO A 97 -19.61 -16.72 23.77
CA PRO A 97 -19.20 -18.01 23.22
C PRO A 97 -17.85 -18.48 23.76
N ILE A 98 -16.97 -17.53 24.12
CA ILE A 98 -15.70 -17.75 24.83
C ILE A 98 -15.48 -16.61 25.83
N SER A 99 -14.64 -16.84 26.84
CA SER A 99 -14.36 -15.84 27.88
C SER A 99 -13.86 -14.51 27.29
N ASN A 100 -14.52 -13.41 27.64
CA ASN A 100 -14.19 -12.05 27.22
C ASN A 100 -14.24 -11.85 25.69
N TYR A 101 -15.04 -12.63 24.96
CA TYR A 101 -15.13 -12.54 23.49
C TYR A 101 -15.48 -11.12 23.03
N SER A 102 -16.36 -10.43 23.76
CA SER A 102 -16.81 -9.07 23.46
C SER A 102 -15.69 -8.02 23.44
N VAL A 103 -14.58 -8.29 24.13
CA VAL A 103 -13.40 -7.42 24.26
C VAL A 103 -12.36 -7.73 23.18
N LEU A 104 -12.42 -8.93 22.57
CA LEU A 104 -11.47 -9.34 21.54
C LEU A 104 -11.67 -8.57 20.23
N SER A 105 -10.54 -8.15 19.65
CA SER A 105 -10.49 -7.58 18.31
C SER A 105 -10.52 -8.68 17.25
N ALA A 106 -10.98 -8.35 16.03
CA ALA A 106 -11.03 -9.30 14.91
C ALA A 106 -9.72 -10.08 14.68
N PRO A 107 -8.52 -9.47 14.64
CA PRO A 107 -7.28 -10.24 14.45
C PRO A 107 -6.96 -11.18 15.62
N GLN A 108 -7.32 -10.82 16.86
CA GLN A 108 -7.15 -11.69 18.02
C GLN A 108 -8.06 -12.91 17.96
N VAL A 109 -9.33 -12.72 17.55
CA VAL A 109 -10.26 -13.84 17.33
C VAL A 109 -9.72 -14.78 16.25
N ILE A 110 -9.23 -14.25 15.13
CA ILE A 110 -8.68 -15.05 14.03
C ILE A 110 -7.48 -15.88 14.48
N ALA A 111 -6.60 -15.31 15.31
CA ALA A 111 -5.45 -16.04 15.86
C ALA A 111 -5.85 -17.16 16.83
N LEU A 112 -7.02 -17.04 17.48
CA LEU A 112 -7.54 -18.05 18.40
C LEU A 112 -8.31 -19.17 17.69
N LEU A 113 -8.89 -18.94 16.51
CA LEU A 113 -9.67 -19.96 15.77
C LEU A 113 -9.00 -21.35 15.70
N PRO A 114 -7.69 -21.49 15.42
CA PRO A 114 -7.04 -22.80 15.35
C PRO A 114 -6.95 -23.55 16.68
N THR A 115 -7.10 -22.84 17.80
CA THR A 115 -7.03 -23.39 19.15
C THR A 115 -8.40 -23.77 19.71
N LEU A 116 -9.47 -23.36 19.03
CA LEU A 116 -10.85 -23.57 19.46
C LEU A 116 -11.43 -24.84 18.84
N SER A 117 -12.35 -25.46 19.56
CA SER A 117 -13.12 -26.59 19.06
C SER A 117 -14.17 -26.14 18.04
N ARG A 118 -14.64 -27.10 17.22
CA ARG A 118 -15.66 -26.83 16.19
C ARG A 118 -16.97 -26.30 16.77
N ASP A 119 -17.34 -26.76 17.96
CA ASP A 119 -18.55 -26.32 18.67
C ASP A 119 -18.41 -24.88 19.21
N GLU A 120 -17.23 -24.51 19.69
CA GLU A 120 -16.91 -23.13 20.09
C GLU A 120 -16.93 -22.20 18.89
N ILE A 121 -16.39 -22.63 17.74
CA ILE A 121 -16.41 -21.85 16.50
C ILE A 121 -17.84 -21.63 15.98
N ALA A 122 -18.71 -22.64 16.08
CA ALA A 122 -20.13 -22.52 15.72
C ALA A 122 -20.87 -21.55 16.66
N SER A 123 -20.58 -21.61 17.96
CA SER A 123 -21.07 -20.68 18.97
C SER A 123 -20.65 -19.24 18.67
N ILE A 124 -19.37 -19.03 18.32
CA ILE A 124 -18.84 -17.73 17.90
C ILE A 124 -19.54 -17.23 16.64
N GLN A 125 -19.74 -18.10 15.64
CA GLN A 125 -20.41 -17.72 14.39
C GLN A 125 -21.84 -17.21 14.64
N THR A 126 -22.58 -17.89 15.52
CA THR A 126 -23.95 -17.52 15.89
C THR A 126 -23.96 -16.20 16.66
N TYR A 127 -23.07 -16.06 17.65
CA TYR A 127 -22.93 -14.83 18.43
C TYR A 127 -22.55 -13.63 17.55
N GLU A 128 -21.62 -13.82 16.60
CA GLU A 128 -21.18 -12.75 15.70
C GLU A 128 -22.29 -12.32 14.75
N LYS A 129 -23.08 -13.25 14.20
CA LYS A 129 -24.24 -12.94 13.33
C LYS A 129 -25.32 -12.10 14.05
N ILE A 130 -25.51 -12.32 15.35
CA ILE A 130 -26.55 -11.67 16.15
C ILE A 130 -26.08 -10.31 16.69
N ASN A 131 -24.80 -10.18 17.08
CA ASN A 131 -24.32 -9.01 17.80
C ASN A 131 -23.67 -7.95 16.88
N ARG A 132 -22.45 -8.22 16.38
CA ARG A 132 -21.63 -7.19 15.69
C ARG A 132 -21.47 -7.40 14.18
N ASN A 133 -21.79 -8.59 13.69
CA ASN A 133 -21.72 -9.00 12.29
C ASN A 133 -20.40 -8.58 11.59
N ARG A 134 -19.26 -8.76 12.28
CA ARG A 134 -17.93 -8.44 11.73
C ARG A 134 -17.61 -9.39 10.58
N ARG A 135 -17.73 -8.88 9.36
CA ARG A 135 -17.49 -9.63 8.11
C ARG A 135 -16.15 -10.36 8.07
N THR A 136 -15.10 -9.76 8.63
CA THR A 136 -13.75 -10.35 8.67
C THR A 136 -13.69 -11.61 9.54
N VAL A 137 -14.38 -11.61 10.68
CA VAL A 137 -14.44 -12.76 11.59
C VAL A 137 -15.26 -13.88 10.96
N LEU A 138 -16.42 -13.56 10.39
CA LEU A 138 -17.25 -14.53 9.68
C LEU A 138 -16.52 -15.18 8.50
N ALA A 139 -15.78 -14.39 7.71
CA ALA A 139 -14.97 -14.91 6.60
C ALA A 139 -13.86 -15.85 7.08
N ALA A 140 -13.18 -15.51 8.18
CA ALA A 140 -12.15 -16.36 8.77
C ALA A 140 -12.73 -17.67 9.33
N ILE A 141 -13.91 -17.63 9.94
CA ILE A 141 -14.62 -18.83 10.41
C ILE A 141 -14.98 -19.74 9.23
N THR A 142 -15.52 -19.19 8.14
CA THR A 142 -15.84 -19.98 6.94
C THR A 142 -14.57 -20.64 6.39
N ALA A 143 -13.48 -19.89 6.24
CA ALA A 143 -12.21 -20.43 5.76
C ALA A 143 -11.65 -21.54 6.67
N HIS A 144 -11.85 -21.44 7.98
CA HIS A 144 -11.41 -22.46 8.94
C HIS A 144 -12.29 -23.71 8.98
N LEU A 145 -13.55 -23.61 8.52
CA LEU A 145 -14.47 -24.76 8.41
C LEU A 145 -14.37 -25.46 7.05
N GLU A 146 -13.88 -24.77 6.02
CA GLU A 146 -13.67 -25.30 4.67
C GLU A 146 -12.27 -25.91 4.44
N GLY A 147 -11.30 -25.60 5.32
CA GLY A 147 -9.94 -26.16 5.31
C GLY A 147 -9.81 -27.41 6.17
#